data_AF-A0A168JHJ1-F1
#
_entry.id   AF-A0A168JHJ1-F1
#
_cell.length_a   1.000
_cell.length_b   1.000
_cell.length_c   1.000
_cell.angle_alpha   90.00
_cell.angle_beta   90.00
_cell.angle_gamma   90.00
#
_symmetry.space_group_name_H-M   'P 1'
#
loop_
_entity.id
_entity.type
_entity.pdbx_description
1 polymer ?
#
loop_
_entity_poly.entity_id
_entity_poly.type
_entity_poly.pdbx_seq_one_letter_code
_entity_poly.pdbx_strand_id
1 'polypeptide(L)'
;LSVVLGLLLAFRANTSYARYYEGRQLWQDLASNTRNLARLIWCSIPERTQNDHLEKMRCMKLLLAFAVSTKHYLRREYGIDYYDLDYLLPPNWIPAAADDQLFIIKDDSSDDDAVVVSNVAEGSTSHFSALRKKKRQARFSCEEDLPDEGNSDMSLPLEIIFRMSLYMAQAKTAGKIDGAFSNVIITHLNNLNDSLSGMERIVNTPIPAVYVVHLKQSLALYILAIPFTLVEQLKWWIIPTIILASFILFGIDAIGAQIDNPFGYNNNDLPLNTFCDSLRKEIEFIVYHLPCETENAMMV
;
A
#
# COMPACT_ATOMS: atom_id res chain seq x y z
N LEU A 1 -14.13 31.14 25.83
CA LEU A 1 -14.32 30.63 24.45
C LEU A 1 -12.98 30.55 23.69
N SER A 2 -12.19 31.63 23.63
CA SER A 2 -10.88 31.66 22.96
C SER A 2 -9.91 30.57 23.42
N VAL A 3 -9.75 30.38 24.73
CA VAL A 3 -8.85 29.34 25.30
C VAL A 3 -9.27 27.93 24.88
N VAL A 4 -10.58 27.66 24.90
CA VAL A 4 -11.14 26.34 24.51
C VAL A 4 -10.91 26.08 23.02
N LEU A 5 -11.12 27.08 22.16
CA LEU A 5 -10.87 26.95 20.72
C LEU A 5 -9.40 26.80 20.39
N GLY A 6 -8.53 27.55 21.07
CA GLY A 6 -7.08 27.39 20.93
C GLY A 6 -6.63 25.98 21.31
N LEU A 7 -7.18 25.42 22.39
CA LEU A 7 -6.91 24.04 22.80
C LEU A 7 -7.43 23.02 21.78
N LEU A 8 -8.65 23.18 21.26
CA LEU A 8 -9.20 22.28 20.24
C LEU A 8 -8.39 22.34 18.93
N LEU A 9 -7.97 23.52 18.50
CA LEU A 9 -7.08 23.68 17.34
C LEU A 9 -5.73 23.00 17.56
N ALA A 10 -5.13 23.20 18.74
CA ALA A 10 -3.86 22.56 19.08
C ALA A 10 -3.97 21.04 19.05
N PHE A 11 -5.05 20.48 19.62
CA PHE A 11 -5.32 19.04 19.54
C PHE A 11 -5.45 18.56 18.10
N ARG A 12 -6.23 19.25 17.26
CA ARG A 12 -6.38 18.91 15.84
C ARG A 12 -5.05 18.93 15.09
N ALA A 13 -4.28 20.00 15.25
CA ALA A 13 -2.99 20.16 14.58
C ALA A 13 -2.01 19.06 15.03
N ASN A 14 -1.97 18.78 16.32
CA ASN A 14 -1.13 17.73 16.88
C ASN A 14 -1.52 16.34 16.38
N THR A 15 -2.82 16.00 16.31
CA THR A 15 -3.29 14.73 15.77
C THR A 15 -2.98 14.59 14.27
N SER A 16 -3.14 15.66 13.50
CA SER A 16 -2.86 15.65 12.06
C SER A 16 -1.34 15.48 11.81
N TYR A 17 -0.51 16.20 12.57
CA TYR A 17 0.94 16.05 12.51
C TYR A 17 1.41 14.66 12.94
N ALA A 18 0.82 14.09 14.00
CA ALA A 18 1.15 12.74 14.46
C ALA A 18 0.91 11.70 13.36
N ARG A 19 -0.22 11.78 12.64
CA ARG A 19 -0.53 10.89 11.50
C ARG A 19 0.48 11.05 10.36
N TYR A 20 0.83 12.28 10.02
CA TYR A 20 1.83 12.56 8.99
C TYR A 20 3.20 11.95 9.36
N TYR A 21 3.65 12.21 10.59
CA TYR A 21 4.92 11.72 11.10
C TYR A 21 4.94 10.18 11.19
N GLU A 22 3.87 9.57 11.68
CA GLU A 22 3.69 8.12 11.74
C GLU A 22 3.74 7.49 10.34
N GLY A 23 3.02 8.06 9.36
CA GLY A 23 3.06 7.59 7.98
C GLY A 23 4.46 7.65 7.37
N ARG A 24 5.24 8.70 7.70
CA ARG A 24 6.63 8.81 7.28
C ARG A 24 7.52 7.73 7.89
N GLN A 25 7.35 7.45 9.18
CA GLN A 25 8.11 6.40 9.90
C GLN A 25 7.81 5.03 9.32
N LEU A 26 6.54 4.68 9.12
CA LEU A 26 6.13 3.40 8.54
C LEU A 26 6.71 3.19 7.13
N TRP A 27 6.72 4.24 6.30
CA TRP A 27 7.34 4.16 4.98
C TRP A 27 8.87 3.99 5.06
N GLN A 28 9.52 4.66 6.02
CA GLN A 28 10.95 4.49 6.26
C GLN A 28 11.27 3.05 6.69
N ASP A 29 10.44 2.45 7.55
CA ASP A 29 10.59 1.08 8.00
C ASP A 29 10.36 0.08 6.86
N LEU A 30 9.36 0.31 6.00
CA LEU A 30 9.15 -0.46 4.76
C LEU A 30 10.41 -0.45 3.90
N ALA A 31 10.96 0.75 3.62
CA ALA A 31 12.14 0.89 2.77
C ALA A 31 13.39 0.25 3.42
N SER A 32 13.55 0.38 4.74
CA SER A 32 14.66 -0.25 5.49
C SER A 32 14.59 -1.78 5.43
N ASN A 33 13.44 -2.38 5.72
CA ASN A 33 13.26 -3.82 5.66
C ASN A 33 13.41 -4.36 4.23
N THR A 34 12.95 -3.61 3.23
CA THR A 34 13.14 -3.99 1.82
C THR A 34 14.62 -4.04 1.43
N ARG A 35 15.43 -3.03 1.83
CA ARG A 35 16.89 -3.03 1.62
C ARG A 35 17.59 -4.18 2.33
N ASN A 36 17.21 -4.44 3.57
CA ASN A 36 17.78 -5.54 4.35
C ASN A 36 17.48 -6.89 3.69
N LEU A 37 16.25 -7.12 3.27
CA LEU A 37 15.86 -8.33 2.53
C LEU A 37 16.60 -8.45 1.21
N ALA A 38 16.67 -7.38 0.42
CA ALA A 38 17.39 -7.36 -0.84
C ALA A 38 18.86 -7.80 -0.65
N ARG A 39 19.54 -7.25 0.36
CA ARG A 39 20.92 -7.64 0.70
C ARG A 39 21.02 -9.10 1.16
N LEU A 40 20.15 -9.54 2.06
CA LEU A 40 20.17 -10.90 2.61
C LEU A 40 19.93 -11.93 1.49
N ILE A 41 18.92 -11.72 0.66
CA ILE A 41 18.57 -12.61 -0.46
C ILE A 41 19.71 -12.65 -1.49
N TRP A 42 20.27 -11.49 -1.84
CA TRP A 42 21.33 -11.42 -2.84
C TRP A 42 22.61 -12.14 -2.38
N CYS A 43 23.08 -11.83 -1.18
CA CYS A 43 24.37 -12.31 -0.68
C CYS A 43 24.35 -13.73 -0.11
N SER A 44 23.23 -14.19 0.44
CA SER A 44 23.21 -15.43 1.25
C SER A 44 22.50 -16.62 0.61
N ILE A 45 21.67 -16.40 -0.42
CA ILE A 45 21.03 -17.52 -1.13
C ILE A 45 21.95 -17.96 -2.28
N PRO A 46 22.52 -19.17 -2.23
CA PRO A 46 23.38 -19.66 -3.29
C PRO A 46 22.55 -19.98 -4.55
N GLU A 47 23.12 -19.68 -5.71
CA GLU A 47 22.55 -20.03 -7.01
C GLU A 47 23.33 -21.25 -7.56
N ARG A 48 22.67 -22.40 -7.72
CA ARG A 48 23.31 -23.61 -8.26
C ARG A 48 22.93 -23.85 -9.72
N THR A 49 21.74 -23.42 -10.11
CA THR A 49 21.16 -23.61 -11.45
C THR A 49 20.69 -22.27 -12.02
N GLN A 50 20.63 -22.14 -13.36
CA GLN A 50 20.06 -20.96 -14.03
C GLN A 50 18.64 -20.62 -13.55
N ASN A 51 17.84 -21.64 -13.22
CA ASN A 51 16.51 -21.44 -12.64
C ASN A 51 16.57 -20.78 -11.26
N ASP A 52 17.58 -21.09 -10.42
CA ASP A 52 17.75 -20.44 -9.11
C ASP A 52 18.04 -18.94 -9.27
N HIS A 53 18.82 -18.58 -10.29
CA HIS A 53 19.11 -17.18 -10.61
C HIS A 53 17.82 -16.45 -11.04
N LEU A 54 17.01 -17.06 -11.92
CA LEU A 54 15.72 -16.49 -12.32
C LEU A 54 14.75 -16.33 -11.14
N GLU A 55 14.68 -17.32 -10.26
CA GLU A 55 13.87 -17.27 -9.04
C GLU A 55 14.33 -16.17 -8.08
N LYS A 56 15.64 -16.03 -7.85
CA LYS A 56 16.19 -14.96 -7.02
C LYS A 56 15.87 -13.59 -7.64
N MET A 57 16.07 -13.44 -8.95
CA MET A 57 15.74 -12.22 -9.68
C MET A 57 14.26 -11.86 -9.56
N ARG A 58 13.36 -12.84 -9.69
CA ARG A 58 11.92 -12.66 -9.46
C ARG A 58 11.65 -12.17 -8.03
N CYS A 59 12.29 -12.75 -7.02
CA CYS A 59 12.13 -12.31 -5.64
C CYS A 59 12.60 -10.86 -5.43
N MET A 60 13.72 -10.46 -6.03
CA MET A 60 14.20 -9.07 -6.00
C MET A 60 13.22 -8.09 -6.66
N LYS A 61 12.59 -8.48 -7.78
CA LYS A 61 11.54 -7.69 -8.41
C LYS A 61 10.28 -7.62 -7.54
N LEU A 62 9.87 -8.71 -6.90
CA LEU A 62 8.72 -8.74 -6.00
C LEU A 62 8.91 -7.86 -4.77
N LEU A 63 10.13 -7.77 -4.22
CA LEU A 63 10.46 -6.80 -3.16
C LEU A 63 10.15 -5.36 -3.57
N LEU A 64 10.50 -4.99 -4.80
CA LEU A 64 10.19 -3.67 -5.34
C LEU A 64 8.69 -3.53 -5.67
N ALA A 65 8.09 -4.58 -6.23
CA ALA A 65 6.65 -4.64 -6.50
C ALA A 65 5.83 -4.43 -5.23
N PHE A 66 6.29 -4.93 -4.08
CA PHE A 66 5.65 -4.70 -2.78
C PHE A 66 5.61 -3.20 -2.43
N ALA A 67 6.72 -2.48 -2.58
CA ALA A 67 6.76 -1.05 -2.30
C ALA A 67 5.87 -0.24 -3.26
N VAL A 68 5.91 -0.58 -4.56
CA VAL A 68 5.11 0.10 -5.60
C VAL A 68 3.61 -0.20 -5.44
N SER A 69 3.23 -1.46 -5.23
CA SER A 69 1.85 -1.85 -4.96
C SER A 69 1.32 -1.24 -3.67
N THR A 70 2.14 -1.14 -2.61
CA THR A 70 1.76 -0.45 -1.37
C THR A 70 1.42 1.01 -1.64
N LYS A 71 2.21 1.72 -2.44
CA LYS A 71 1.91 3.11 -2.84
C LYS A 71 0.55 3.21 -3.54
N HIS A 72 0.28 2.38 -4.54
CA HIS A 72 -1.01 2.40 -5.26
C HIS A 72 -2.17 2.05 -4.33
N TYR A 73 -1.99 1.02 -3.51
CA TYR A 73 -2.99 0.58 -2.55
C TYR A 73 -3.35 1.67 -1.53
N LEU A 74 -2.38 2.41 -0.98
CA LEU A 74 -2.64 3.54 -0.06
C LEU A 74 -3.39 4.70 -0.73
N ARG A 75 -3.29 4.82 -2.06
CA ARG A 75 -4.02 5.80 -2.88
C ARG A 75 -5.39 5.31 -3.34
N ARG A 76 -5.77 4.08 -2.94
CA ARG A 76 -6.99 3.38 -3.40
C ARG A 76 -6.99 3.10 -4.90
N GLU A 77 -5.80 2.94 -5.46
CA GLU A 77 -5.56 2.49 -6.83
C GLU A 77 -5.37 0.98 -6.77
N TYR A 78 -6.46 0.24 -6.99
CA TYR A 78 -6.47 -1.23 -6.97
C TYR A 78 -6.15 -1.78 -8.37
N GLY A 79 -5.76 -3.06 -8.45
CA GLY A 79 -5.42 -3.72 -9.71
C GLY A 79 -3.92 -3.75 -10.01
N ILE A 80 -3.58 -4.18 -11.23
CA ILE A 80 -2.20 -4.43 -11.67
C ILE A 80 -1.75 -3.58 -12.86
N ASP A 81 -2.67 -2.88 -13.53
CA ASP A 81 -2.45 -2.15 -14.78
C ASP A 81 -1.77 -0.79 -14.58
N TYR A 82 -0.60 -0.81 -13.93
CA TYR A 82 0.20 0.38 -13.66
C TYR A 82 1.57 0.27 -14.35
N TYR A 83 1.98 1.38 -14.99
CA TYR A 83 3.22 1.45 -15.77
C TYR A 83 4.48 1.07 -14.97
N ASP A 84 4.47 1.34 -13.66
CA ASP A 84 5.59 1.08 -12.77
C ASP A 84 5.55 -0.31 -12.12
N LEU A 85 4.50 -1.09 -12.38
CA LEU A 85 4.28 -2.43 -11.84
C LEU A 85 4.43 -3.52 -12.91
N ASP A 86 4.08 -3.22 -14.17
CA ASP A 86 4.10 -4.14 -15.32
C ASP A 86 5.43 -4.89 -15.49
N TYR A 87 6.57 -4.21 -15.33
CA TYR A 87 7.90 -4.82 -15.48
C TYR A 87 8.40 -5.58 -14.22
N LEU A 88 7.71 -5.40 -13.10
CA LEU A 88 8.05 -5.98 -11.79
C LEU A 88 7.33 -7.30 -11.54
N LEU A 89 6.06 -7.38 -11.94
CA LEU A 89 5.27 -8.59 -11.78
C LEU A 89 5.61 -9.62 -12.88
N PRO A 90 5.45 -10.93 -12.60
CA PRO A 90 5.44 -11.96 -13.62
C PRO A 90 4.37 -11.68 -14.70
N PRO A 91 4.62 -12.01 -15.98
CA PRO A 91 3.73 -11.67 -17.09
C PRO A 91 2.33 -12.32 -17.03
N ASN A 92 2.15 -13.35 -16.21
CA ASN A 92 0.87 -14.04 -16.01
C ASN A 92 0.38 -13.85 -14.56
N TRP A 93 0.66 -12.71 -13.94
CA TRP A 93 0.18 -12.44 -12.59
C TRP A 93 -1.33 -12.22 -12.61
N ILE A 94 -2.07 -13.20 -12.07
CA ILE A 94 -3.50 -13.07 -11.81
C ILE A 94 -3.62 -12.61 -10.36
N PRO A 95 -4.09 -11.36 -10.10
CA PRO A 95 -4.30 -10.92 -8.73
C PRO A 95 -5.38 -11.78 -8.05
N ALA A 96 -5.25 -12.00 -6.75
CA ALA A 96 -6.26 -12.75 -5.99
C ALA A 96 -7.64 -12.06 -5.97
N ALA A 97 -7.64 -10.76 -6.26
CA ALA A 97 -8.81 -9.92 -6.46
C ALA A 97 -9.20 -9.76 -7.95
N ALA A 98 -8.68 -10.60 -8.86
CA ALA A 98 -8.96 -10.50 -10.29
C ALA A 98 -10.43 -10.80 -10.63
N ASP A 99 -11.17 -9.69 -10.73
CA ASP A 99 -12.32 -9.38 -11.58
C ASP A 99 -13.68 -10.04 -11.37
N ASP A 100 -14.58 -9.22 -10.82
CA ASP A 100 -16.03 -9.24 -11.04
C ASP A 100 -16.42 -8.67 -12.44
N GLN A 101 -15.46 -8.38 -13.35
CA GLN A 101 -15.74 -7.66 -14.61
C GLN A 101 -15.14 -8.23 -15.91
N LEU A 102 -14.53 -9.43 -15.94
CA LEU A 102 -13.90 -9.94 -17.19
C LEU A 102 -14.30 -11.35 -17.65
N PHE A 103 -15.48 -11.84 -17.24
CA PHE A 103 -16.23 -12.81 -18.07
C PHE A 103 -17.15 -12.06 -19.05
N ILE A 104 -16.58 -11.23 -19.94
CA ILE A 104 -17.21 -11.10 -21.25
C ILE A 104 -16.99 -12.45 -21.91
N ILE A 105 -18.04 -13.27 -21.89
CA ILE A 105 -18.17 -14.45 -22.71
C ILE A 105 -17.85 -13.99 -24.14
N LYS A 106 -16.67 -14.36 -24.63
CA LYS A 106 -16.40 -14.35 -26.05
C LYS A 106 -17.14 -15.58 -26.57
N ASP A 107 -18.45 -15.40 -26.82
CA ASP A 107 -19.24 -16.39 -27.53
C ASP A 107 -18.68 -16.43 -28.95
N ASP A 108 -17.84 -17.43 -29.21
CA ASP A 108 -17.61 -17.93 -30.56
C ASP A 108 -18.88 -18.67 -31.00
N SER A 109 -19.94 -17.90 -31.28
CA SER A 109 -21.00 -18.29 -32.20
C SER A 109 -21.78 -17.05 -32.63
N SER A 110 -21.61 -16.71 -33.90
CA SER A 110 -22.53 -15.95 -34.73
C SER A 110 -24.00 -16.29 -34.45
N ASP A 111 -24.80 -15.31 -34.03
CA ASP A 111 -25.89 -14.71 -34.82
C ASP A 111 -26.76 -13.79 -33.94
N ASP A 112 -26.99 -12.58 -34.47
CA ASP A 112 -28.09 -11.63 -34.25
C ASP A 112 -28.41 -11.05 -32.84
N ASP A 113 -28.16 -9.73 -32.77
CA ASP A 113 -28.99 -8.66 -32.22
C ASP A 113 -29.33 -8.54 -30.71
N ALA A 114 -28.80 -7.44 -30.19
CA ALA A 114 -29.44 -6.48 -29.25
C ALA A 114 -29.68 -6.89 -27.79
N VAL A 115 -28.75 -6.39 -26.96
CA VAL A 115 -28.85 -6.14 -25.53
C VAL A 115 -30.10 -5.31 -25.17
N VAL A 116 -30.95 -5.85 -24.29
CA VAL A 116 -31.85 -5.04 -23.45
C VAL A 116 -31.62 -5.40 -21.98
N VAL A 117 -31.23 -4.38 -21.23
CA VAL A 117 -30.98 -4.38 -19.79
C VAL A 117 -32.28 -4.55 -19.01
N SER A 118 -32.29 -5.38 -17.95
CA SER A 118 -33.14 -5.12 -16.78
C SER A 118 -32.64 -5.83 -15.52
N ASN A 119 -32.48 -5.01 -14.47
CA ASN A 119 -32.30 -5.36 -13.06
C ASN A 119 -33.36 -6.36 -12.53
N VAL A 120 -33.05 -7.06 -11.43
CA VAL A 120 -33.81 -7.11 -10.15
C VAL A 120 -33.53 -8.42 -9.38
N ALA A 121 -33.05 -8.23 -8.13
CA ALA A 121 -33.31 -8.89 -6.84
C ALA A 121 -33.72 -10.37 -6.67
N GLU A 122 -33.28 -10.88 -5.50
CA GLU A 122 -33.89 -11.92 -4.64
C GLU A 122 -33.64 -13.42 -4.91
N GLY A 123 -32.88 -14.03 -3.99
CA GLY A 123 -33.37 -15.18 -3.22
C GLY A 123 -32.97 -16.60 -3.64
N SER A 124 -32.64 -17.40 -2.62
CA SER A 124 -32.89 -18.85 -2.52
C SER A 124 -31.78 -19.85 -2.95
N THR A 125 -31.07 -20.34 -1.94
CA THR A 125 -30.77 -21.76 -1.64
C THR A 125 -30.61 -22.79 -2.78
N SER A 126 -29.41 -23.40 -2.73
CA SER A 126 -29.14 -24.85 -2.69
C SER A 126 -28.85 -25.62 -3.99
N HIS A 127 -27.89 -26.52 -3.83
CA HIS A 127 -27.55 -27.68 -4.66
C HIS A 127 -26.89 -27.43 -6.01
N PHE A 128 -25.56 -27.54 -6.07
CA PHE A 128 -24.95 -28.52 -6.98
C PHE A 128 -23.70 -29.15 -6.37
N SER A 129 -23.82 -30.47 -6.19
CA SER A 129 -22.81 -31.40 -5.72
C SER A 129 -21.78 -31.72 -6.80
N ALA A 130 -20.53 -31.83 -6.36
CA ALA A 130 -19.56 -32.85 -6.77
C ALA A 130 -19.12 -32.91 -8.24
N LEU A 131 -17.88 -32.47 -8.49
CA LEU A 131 -16.95 -33.22 -9.33
C LEU A 131 -15.56 -33.29 -8.68
N ARG A 132 -15.25 -34.49 -8.20
CA ARG A 132 -13.95 -34.91 -7.66
C ARG A 132 -13.14 -35.52 -8.81
N LYS A 133 -11.89 -35.09 -9.01
CA LYS A 133 -10.86 -35.92 -9.66
C LYS A 133 -9.53 -35.78 -8.93
N LYS A 134 -8.87 -36.94 -8.72
CA LYS A 134 -7.67 -37.12 -7.89
C LYS A 134 -6.57 -37.77 -8.75
N LYS A 135 -5.31 -37.32 -8.56
CA LYS A 135 -3.96 -37.80 -9.02
C LYS A 135 -3.33 -36.93 -10.13
N ARG A 136 -2.05 -36.53 -10.04
CA ARG A 136 -0.82 -37.29 -9.66
C ARG A 136 0.20 -36.47 -8.86
N GLN A 137 0.98 -37.13 -8.03
CA GLN A 137 2.23 -36.62 -7.43
C GLN A 137 3.29 -36.42 -8.52
N ALA A 138 3.88 -35.22 -8.59
CA ALA A 138 5.07 -34.91 -9.37
C ALA A 138 6.07 -34.10 -8.53
N ARG A 139 7.33 -34.53 -8.57
CA ARG A 139 8.53 -33.82 -8.13
C ARG A 139 8.71 -32.57 -9.01
N PHE A 140 8.92 -31.42 -8.38
CA PHE A 140 9.30 -30.11 -8.94
C PHE A 140 8.93 -29.86 -10.41
N SER A 141 7.69 -29.39 -10.65
CA SER A 141 7.20 -28.65 -11.83
C SER A 141 5.80 -28.01 -11.56
N CYS A 142 5.46 -27.67 -10.31
CA CYS A 142 4.06 -27.61 -9.84
C CYS A 142 3.18 -26.48 -10.42
N GLU A 143 1.99 -26.89 -10.90
CA GLU A 143 0.70 -26.19 -11.07
C GLU A 143 0.19 -25.39 -9.85
N GLU A 144 1.03 -25.02 -8.88
CA GLU A 144 0.64 -24.15 -7.73
C GLU A 144 0.66 -22.65 -8.08
N ASP A 145 0.92 -22.33 -9.36
CA ASP A 145 0.56 -21.08 -10.04
C ASP A 145 -0.91 -21.05 -10.50
N LEU A 146 -1.74 -22.04 -10.14
CA LEU A 146 -3.17 -22.00 -10.41
C LEU A 146 -3.84 -20.99 -9.46
N PRO A 147 -4.55 -19.97 -10.00
CA PRO A 147 -5.25 -18.99 -9.17
C PRO A 147 -6.30 -19.70 -8.33
N ASP A 148 -6.30 -19.42 -7.02
CA ASP A 148 -7.52 -19.58 -6.23
C ASP A 148 -8.62 -18.78 -6.94
N GLU A 149 -9.81 -19.35 -7.07
CA GLU A 149 -10.91 -18.78 -7.86
C GLU A 149 -11.41 -17.47 -7.22
N GLY A 150 -10.70 -16.38 -7.50
CA GLY A 150 -11.18 -15.00 -7.66
C GLY A 150 -12.17 -14.47 -6.64
N ASN A 151 -12.05 -14.79 -5.35
CA ASN A 151 -13.00 -14.29 -4.36
C ASN A 151 -12.37 -13.89 -3.02
N SER A 152 -11.15 -13.36 -3.06
CA SER A 152 -10.50 -12.79 -1.87
C SER A 152 -10.31 -11.28 -2.03
N ASP A 153 -10.81 -10.50 -1.07
CA ASP A 153 -10.57 -9.05 -0.92
C ASP A 153 -9.10 -8.72 -0.52
N MET A 154 -8.16 -9.61 -0.84
CA MET A 154 -6.76 -9.47 -0.43
C MET A 154 -6.11 -8.35 -1.22
N SER A 155 -5.44 -7.44 -0.50
CA SER A 155 -4.66 -6.38 -1.13
C SER A 155 -3.44 -6.97 -1.87
N LEU A 156 -3.17 -6.44 -3.06
CA LEU A 156 -2.00 -6.82 -3.86
C LEU A 156 -0.66 -6.80 -3.09
N PRO A 157 -0.33 -5.78 -2.27
CA PRO A 157 0.90 -5.82 -1.47
C PRO A 157 0.95 -7.01 -0.50
N LEU A 158 -0.19 -7.41 0.08
CA LEU A 158 -0.26 -8.57 0.97
C LEU A 158 -0.06 -9.88 0.19
N GLU A 159 -0.64 -9.97 -1.02
CA GLU A 159 -0.42 -11.09 -1.93
C GLU A 159 1.07 -11.27 -2.24
N ILE A 160 1.77 -10.18 -2.54
CA ILE A 160 3.20 -10.18 -2.85
C ILE A 160 4.01 -10.68 -1.64
N ILE A 161 3.72 -10.21 -0.42
CA ILE A 161 4.37 -10.70 0.81
C ILE A 161 4.15 -12.21 0.97
N PHE A 162 2.94 -12.71 0.72
CA PHE A 162 2.63 -14.13 0.85
C PHE A 162 3.43 -14.96 -0.17
N ARG A 163 3.48 -14.53 -1.44
CA ARG A 163 4.27 -15.20 -2.48
C ARG A 163 5.77 -15.18 -2.15
N MET A 164 6.28 -14.09 -1.60
CA MET A 164 7.66 -14.03 -1.11
C MET A 164 7.91 -15.00 0.06
N SER A 165 6.97 -15.11 1.00
CA SER A 165 7.05 -16.03 2.13
C SER A 165 7.09 -17.49 1.67
N LEU A 166 6.28 -17.85 0.66
CA LEU A 166 6.32 -19.16 0.01
C LEU A 166 7.68 -19.45 -0.62
N TYR A 167 8.24 -18.48 -1.35
CA TYR A 167 9.58 -18.62 -1.95
C TYR A 167 10.66 -18.91 -0.88
N MET A 168 10.59 -18.22 0.27
CA MET A 168 11.53 -18.45 1.39
C MET A 168 11.34 -19.81 2.04
N ALA A 169 10.10 -20.26 2.21
CA ALA A 169 9.81 -21.60 2.71
C ALA A 169 10.37 -22.68 1.77
N GLN A 170 10.21 -22.50 0.46
CA GLN A 170 10.77 -23.41 -0.55
C GLN A 170 12.29 -23.42 -0.50
N ALA A 171 12.95 -22.25 -0.45
CA ALA A 171 14.41 -22.17 -0.32
C ALA A 171 14.94 -22.91 0.92
N LYS A 172 14.20 -22.85 2.04
CA LYS A 172 14.51 -23.62 3.25
C LYS A 172 14.37 -25.12 3.03
N THR A 173 13.26 -25.58 2.46
CA THR A 173 13.04 -27.01 2.19
C THR A 173 14.06 -27.59 1.21
N ALA A 174 14.55 -26.78 0.27
CA ALA A 174 15.61 -27.14 -0.66
C ALA A 174 17.02 -27.15 -0.04
N GLY A 175 17.16 -26.77 1.24
CA GLY A 175 18.44 -26.68 1.93
C GLY A 175 19.36 -25.59 1.39
N LYS A 176 18.81 -24.55 0.73
CA LYS A 176 19.56 -23.38 0.26
C LYS A 176 19.89 -22.42 1.39
N ILE A 177 19.07 -22.40 2.45
CA ILE A 177 19.21 -21.55 3.62
C ILE A 177 19.11 -22.35 4.92
N ASP A 178 19.80 -21.91 5.97
CA ASP A 178 19.74 -22.54 7.28
C ASP A 178 18.57 -22.01 8.13
N GLY A 179 18.34 -22.65 9.27
CA GLY A 179 17.24 -22.28 10.17
C GLY A 179 17.40 -20.88 10.78
N ALA A 180 18.63 -20.47 11.10
CA ALA A 180 18.90 -19.17 11.70
C ALA A 180 18.63 -18.03 10.71
N PHE A 181 19.14 -18.15 9.48
CA PHE A 181 18.92 -17.18 8.42
C PHE A 181 17.44 -17.10 7.99
N SER A 182 16.76 -18.25 7.92
CA SER A 182 15.32 -18.29 7.64
C SER A 182 14.53 -17.47 8.67
N ASN A 183 14.87 -17.54 9.96
CA ASN A 183 14.20 -16.73 10.98
C ASN A 183 14.44 -15.22 10.80
N VAL A 184 15.65 -14.83 10.38
CA VAL A 184 15.98 -13.41 10.10
C VAL A 184 15.14 -12.88 8.93
N ILE A 185 15.03 -13.65 7.84
CA ILE A 185 14.19 -13.26 6.69
C ILE A 185 12.72 -13.14 7.10
N ILE A 186 12.17 -14.14 7.80
CA ILE A 186 10.78 -14.14 8.25
C ILE A 186 10.50 -12.90 9.12
N THR A 187 11.44 -12.52 9.98
CA THR A 187 11.33 -11.30 10.79
C THR A 187 11.19 -10.06 9.92
N HIS A 188 12.02 -9.91 8.88
CA HIS A 188 11.89 -8.77 7.97
C HIS A 188 10.61 -8.79 7.13
N LEU A 189 10.12 -9.97 6.72
CA LEU A 189 8.83 -10.09 6.04
C LEU A 189 7.66 -9.69 6.94
N ASN A 190 7.69 -10.10 8.21
CA ASN A 190 6.70 -9.68 9.20
C ASN A 190 6.75 -8.16 9.41
N ASN A 191 7.94 -7.57 9.50
CA ASN A 191 8.07 -6.11 9.62
C ASN A 191 7.52 -5.35 8.39
N LEU A 192 7.64 -5.90 7.18
CA LEU A 192 7.00 -5.34 5.99
C LEU A 192 5.47 -5.39 6.11
N ASN A 193 4.94 -6.52 6.57
CA ASN A 193 3.50 -6.68 6.82
C ASN A 193 3.00 -5.71 7.91
N ASP A 194 3.75 -5.53 8.98
CA ASP A 194 3.41 -4.59 10.07
C ASP A 194 3.42 -3.15 9.57
N SER A 195 4.38 -2.80 8.69
CA SER A 195 4.44 -1.49 8.05
C SER A 195 3.20 -1.25 7.18
N LEU A 196 2.81 -2.24 6.35
CA LEU A 196 1.59 -2.17 5.54
C LEU A 196 0.34 -1.99 6.42
N SER A 197 0.19 -2.81 7.46
CA SER A 197 -0.93 -2.76 8.40
C SER A 197 -1.02 -1.40 9.12
N GLY A 198 0.13 -0.82 9.48
CA GLY A 198 0.20 0.53 10.05
C GLY A 198 -0.26 1.61 9.09
N MET A 199 0.13 1.51 7.81
CA MET A 199 -0.28 2.49 6.80
C MET A 199 -1.76 2.34 6.44
N GLU A 200 -2.28 1.11 6.39
CA GLU A 200 -3.71 0.81 6.28
C GLU A 200 -4.51 1.45 7.41
N ARG A 201 -4.03 1.33 8.65
CA ARG A 201 -4.67 1.98 9.80
C ARG A 201 -4.79 3.48 9.57
N ILE A 202 -3.73 4.16 9.12
CA ILE A 202 -3.77 5.61 8.87
C ILE A 202 -4.83 5.95 7.80
N VAL A 203 -4.86 5.24 6.68
CA VAL A 203 -5.78 5.53 5.56
C VAL A 203 -7.24 5.18 5.91
N ASN A 204 -7.46 4.04 6.56
CA ASN A 204 -8.80 3.50 6.82
C ASN A 204 -9.43 4.05 8.09
N THR A 205 -8.65 4.65 9.00
CA THR A 205 -9.17 5.29 10.22
C THR A 205 -8.97 6.81 10.20
N PRO A 206 -9.67 7.56 9.33
CA PRO A 206 -9.57 9.02 9.32
C PRO A 206 -10.09 9.65 10.63
N ILE A 207 -9.67 10.88 10.91
CA ILE A 207 -10.20 11.65 12.06
C ILE A 207 -11.73 11.77 11.89
N PRO A 208 -12.54 11.48 12.93
CA PRO A 208 -13.99 11.51 12.81
C PRO A 208 -14.51 12.81 12.22
N ALA A 209 -15.29 12.71 11.13
CA ALA A 209 -15.77 13.88 10.39
C ALA A 209 -16.56 14.86 11.27
N VAL A 210 -17.32 14.34 12.24
CA VAL A 210 -18.10 15.12 13.21
C VAL A 210 -17.22 16.10 14.00
N TYR A 211 -16.02 15.67 14.41
CA TYR A 211 -15.07 16.54 15.12
C TYR A 211 -14.60 17.70 14.25
N VAL A 212 -14.25 17.41 12.98
CA VAL A 212 -13.77 18.42 12.02
C VAL A 212 -14.85 19.44 11.70
N VAL A 213 -16.08 18.97 11.47
CA VAL A 213 -17.22 19.83 11.18
C VAL A 213 -17.55 20.73 12.36
N HIS A 214 -17.63 20.19 13.58
CA HIS A 214 -17.90 21.00 14.77
C HIS A 214 -16.80 22.01 15.08
N LEU A 215 -15.53 21.67 14.86
CA LEU A 215 -14.45 22.61 15.03
C LEU A 215 -14.59 23.80 14.08
N LYS A 216 -14.84 23.55 12.79
CA LYS A 216 -15.06 24.61 11.78
C LYS A 216 -16.26 25.50 12.14
N GLN A 217 -17.37 24.91 12.56
CA GLN A 217 -18.54 25.66 13.03
C GLN A 217 -18.20 26.55 14.23
N SER A 218 -17.45 26.01 15.20
CA SER A 218 -17.07 26.74 16.41
C SER A 218 -16.09 27.89 16.11
N LEU A 219 -15.15 27.71 15.18
CA LEU A 219 -14.26 28.77 14.70
C LEU A 219 -15.04 29.89 13.98
N ALA A 220 -15.99 29.51 13.11
CA ALA A 220 -16.82 30.47 12.40
C ALA A 220 -17.68 31.30 13.37
N LEU A 221 -18.33 30.65 14.34
CA LEU A 221 -19.11 31.34 15.38
C LEU A 221 -18.24 32.26 16.25
N TYR A 222 -17.01 31.85 16.56
CA TYR A 222 -16.08 32.69 17.33
C TYR A 222 -15.70 33.96 16.58
N ILE A 223 -15.31 33.85 15.30
CA ILE A 223 -14.97 35.00 14.46
C ILE A 223 -16.17 35.92 14.29
N LEU A 224 -17.38 35.36 14.16
CA LEU A 224 -18.62 36.13 14.10
C LEU A 224 -18.93 36.86 15.43
N ALA A 225 -18.53 36.31 16.58
CA ALA A 225 -18.73 36.92 17.89
C ALA A 225 -17.70 38.01 18.24
N ILE A 226 -16.50 38.01 17.65
CA ILE A 226 -15.45 39.02 17.88
C ILE A 226 -15.95 40.47 17.70
N PRO A 227 -16.63 40.86 16.59
CA PRO A 227 -17.05 42.25 16.41
C PRO A 227 -17.98 42.73 17.55
N PHE A 228 -18.92 41.91 17.99
CA PHE A 228 -19.87 42.30 19.04
C PHE A 228 -19.22 42.48 20.42
N THR A 229 -18.11 41.78 20.68
CA THR A 229 -17.44 41.82 21.98
C THR A 229 -16.38 42.90 22.07
N LEU A 230 -15.73 43.26 20.96
CA LEU A 230 -14.54 44.12 20.94
C LEU A 230 -14.75 45.48 20.24
N VAL A 231 -15.92 45.74 19.62
CA VAL A 231 -16.17 46.98 18.85
C VAL A 231 -16.03 48.26 19.69
N GLU A 232 -16.44 48.26 20.95
CA GLU A 232 -16.36 49.45 21.81
C GLU A 232 -14.91 49.83 22.14
N GLN A 233 -14.01 48.84 22.23
CA GLN A 233 -12.61 49.03 22.58
C GLN A 233 -11.76 49.39 21.35
N LEU A 234 -11.95 48.67 20.24
CA LEU A 234 -11.09 48.75 19.06
C LEU A 234 -11.63 49.71 17.98
N LYS A 235 -12.92 50.06 18.00
CA LYS A 235 -13.56 50.90 16.97
C LYS A 235 -13.17 50.40 15.57
N TRP A 236 -12.60 51.25 14.71
CA TRP A 236 -12.17 50.91 13.35
C TRP A 236 -11.06 49.86 13.27
N TRP A 237 -10.23 49.70 14.31
CA TRP A 237 -9.19 48.67 14.35
C TRP A 237 -9.75 47.25 14.40
N ILE A 238 -11.06 47.07 14.64
CA ILE A 238 -11.71 45.77 14.66
C ILE A 238 -11.59 45.02 13.32
N ILE A 239 -11.63 45.75 12.19
CA ILE A 239 -11.59 45.17 10.84
C ILE A 239 -10.27 44.42 10.61
N PRO A 240 -9.08 45.06 10.72
CA PRO A 240 -7.81 44.35 10.57
C PRO A 240 -7.61 43.26 11.64
N THR A 241 -8.12 43.46 12.87
CA THR A 241 -8.05 42.43 13.92
C THR A 241 -8.83 41.17 13.55
N ILE A 242 -10.05 41.29 13.02
CA ILE A 242 -10.85 40.13 12.58
C ILE A 242 -10.18 39.42 11.41
N ILE A 243 -9.64 40.17 10.44
CA ILE A 243 -8.92 39.58 9.29
C ILE A 243 -7.73 38.77 9.79
N LEU A 244 -6.91 39.34 10.68
CA LEU A 244 -5.75 38.68 11.25
C LEU A 244 -6.15 37.43 12.06
N ALA A 245 -7.16 37.54 12.92
CA ALA A 245 -7.66 36.42 13.71
C ALA A 245 -8.21 35.30 12.83
N SER A 246 -8.97 35.64 11.80
CA SER A 246 -9.50 34.69 10.82
C SER A 246 -8.38 33.96 10.09
N PHE A 247 -7.37 34.71 9.61
CA PHE A 247 -6.21 34.12 8.94
C PHE A 247 -5.45 33.13 9.85
N ILE A 248 -5.20 33.49 11.11
CA ILE A 248 -4.47 32.62 12.04
C ILE A 248 -5.29 31.37 12.37
N LEU A 249 -6.56 31.53 12.75
CA LEU A 249 -7.39 30.43 13.24
C LEU A 249 -7.76 29.44 12.13
N PHE A 250 -8.24 29.94 10.98
CA PHE A 250 -8.51 29.06 9.84
C PHE A 250 -7.23 28.57 9.17
N GLY A 251 -6.13 29.33 9.23
CA GLY A 251 -4.82 28.89 8.74
C GLY A 251 -4.34 27.63 9.45
N ILE A 252 -4.42 27.58 10.78
CA ILE A 252 -4.04 26.39 11.56
C ILE A 252 -4.95 25.20 11.24
N ASP A 253 -6.27 25.42 11.14
CA ASP A 253 -7.23 24.37 10.77
C ASP A 253 -6.97 23.80 9.36
N ALA A 254 -6.62 24.67 8.42
CA ALA A 254 -6.29 24.32 7.05
C ALA A 254 -4.97 23.56 6.94
N ILE A 255 -3.94 23.95 7.69
CA ILE A 255 -2.67 23.21 7.76
C ILE A 255 -2.94 21.78 8.25
N GLY A 256 -3.72 21.63 9.33
CA GLY A 256 -4.09 20.30 9.83
C GLY A 256 -4.82 19.45 8.77
N ALA A 257 -5.74 20.05 8.02
CA ALA A 257 -6.45 19.37 6.94
C ALA A 257 -5.56 18.94 5.76
N GLN A 258 -4.46 19.66 5.50
CA GLN A 258 -3.55 19.31 4.40
C GLN A 258 -2.60 18.15 4.75
N ILE A 259 -2.33 17.92 6.04
CA ILE A 259 -1.35 16.91 6.48
C ILE A 259 -1.99 15.66 7.10
N ASP A 260 -3.32 15.62 7.23
CA ASP A 260 -4.00 14.50 7.91
C ASP A 260 -3.96 13.17 7.13
N ASN A 261 -3.83 13.24 5.81
CA ASN A 261 -3.67 12.11 4.90
C ASN A 261 -2.33 12.21 4.16
N PRO A 262 -1.26 11.59 4.68
CA PRO A 262 0.08 11.77 4.15
C PRO A 262 0.34 11.03 2.82
N PHE A 263 -0.56 10.17 2.34
CA PHE A 263 -0.29 9.27 1.20
C PHE A 263 -0.94 9.69 -0.12
N GLY A 264 -1.60 10.85 -0.15
CA GLY A 264 -2.33 11.34 -1.31
C GLY A 264 -1.45 11.88 -2.45
N TYR A 265 -2.03 12.84 -3.17
CA TYR A 265 -1.44 13.52 -4.33
C TYR A 265 -1.19 15.01 -4.10
N ASN A 266 -1.41 15.52 -2.89
CA ASN A 266 -1.18 16.92 -2.61
C ASN A 266 0.32 17.22 -2.56
N ASN A 267 0.69 18.48 -2.81
CA ASN A 267 2.08 18.93 -2.76
C ASN A 267 2.74 18.74 -1.38
N ASN A 268 1.94 18.69 -0.31
CA ASN A 268 2.41 18.54 1.06
C ASN A 268 2.35 17.09 1.56
N ASP A 269 1.88 16.16 0.73
CA ASP A 269 1.86 14.74 1.05
C ASP A 269 3.26 14.13 0.88
N LEU A 270 3.44 12.90 1.34
CA LEU A 270 4.69 12.18 1.19
C LEU A 270 4.99 11.90 -0.30
N PRO A 271 6.21 12.17 -0.78
CA PRO A 271 6.59 11.93 -2.18
C PRO A 271 6.88 10.44 -2.43
N LEU A 272 5.83 9.61 -2.36
CA LEU A 272 5.94 8.15 -2.47
C LEU A 272 6.59 7.69 -3.77
N ASN A 273 6.30 8.36 -4.90
CA ASN A 273 6.93 8.07 -6.19
C ASN A 273 8.46 8.18 -6.10
N THR A 274 8.96 9.27 -5.52
CA THR A 274 10.40 9.49 -5.32
C THR A 274 11.02 8.44 -4.39
N PHE A 275 10.28 8.00 -3.37
CA PHE A 275 10.77 6.94 -2.49
C PHE A 275 10.83 5.58 -3.20
N CYS A 276 9.82 5.21 -3.98
CA CYS A 276 9.84 4.00 -4.81
C CYS A 276 11.00 4.05 -5.83
N ASP A 277 11.21 5.19 -6.50
CA ASP A 277 12.31 5.36 -7.45
C ASP A 277 13.69 5.26 -6.79
N SER A 278 13.86 5.82 -5.59
CA SER A 278 15.09 5.66 -4.82
C SER A 278 15.35 4.19 -4.51
N LEU A 279 14.33 3.49 -4.01
CA LEU A 279 14.43 2.08 -3.65
C LEU A 279 14.72 1.20 -4.88
N ARG A 280 14.09 1.50 -6.01
CA ARG A 280 14.35 0.84 -7.29
C ARG A 280 15.82 0.98 -7.70
N LYS A 281 16.35 2.20 -7.71
CA LYS A 281 17.76 2.45 -8.06
C LYS A 281 18.72 1.68 -7.17
N GLU A 282 18.43 1.57 -5.88
CA GLU A 282 19.25 0.82 -4.93
C GLU A 282 19.19 -0.70 -5.20
N ILE A 283 18.01 -1.26 -5.44
CA ILE A 283 17.85 -2.69 -5.76
C ILE A 283 18.51 -3.02 -7.11
N GLU A 284 18.29 -2.19 -8.14
CA GLU A 284 18.97 -2.33 -9.43
C GLU A 284 20.49 -2.27 -9.27
N PHE A 285 21.00 -1.36 -8.44
CA PHE A 285 22.42 -1.29 -8.13
C PHE A 285 22.94 -2.60 -7.52
N ILE A 286 22.21 -3.17 -6.55
CA ILE A 286 22.56 -4.48 -5.95
C ILE A 286 22.64 -5.57 -7.02
N VAL A 287 21.63 -5.64 -7.87
CA VAL A 287 21.49 -6.69 -8.88
C VAL A 287 22.58 -6.60 -9.96
N TYR A 288 22.90 -5.40 -10.44
CA TYR A 288 23.81 -5.22 -11.58
C TYR A 288 25.28 -5.07 -11.21
N HIS A 289 25.61 -4.63 -9.99
CA HIS A 289 26.99 -4.27 -9.63
C HIS A 289 27.63 -5.15 -8.56
N LEU A 290 26.84 -5.91 -7.79
CA LEU A 290 27.41 -6.82 -6.80
C LEU A 290 27.49 -8.24 -7.36
N PRO A 291 28.71 -8.83 -7.45
CA PRO A 291 28.88 -10.18 -7.95
C PRO A 291 28.14 -11.15 -7.03
N CYS A 292 27.24 -11.93 -7.61
CA CYS A 292 26.72 -13.12 -6.95
C CYS A 292 27.81 -14.21 -7.04
N GLU A 293 27.97 -15.05 -6.02
CA GLU A 293 29.00 -16.11 -5.98
C GLU A 293 29.00 -17.05 -7.22
N THR A 294 27.95 -17.01 -8.04
CA THR A 294 27.79 -17.75 -9.30
C THR A 294 28.73 -17.36 -10.42
N GLU A 295 29.27 -16.14 -10.49
CA GLU A 295 30.22 -15.79 -11.58
C GLU A 295 31.46 -16.68 -11.57
N ASN A 296 31.87 -17.17 -10.40
CA ASN A 296 33.01 -18.07 -10.28
C ASN A 296 32.66 -19.55 -10.55
N ALA A 297 31.38 -19.93 -10.53
CA ALA A 297 30.94 -21.31 -10.75
C ALA A 297 30.51 -21.59 -12.20
N MET A 298 30.11 -20.57 -12.97
CA MET A 298 29.79 -20.70 -14.40
C MET A 298 31.01 -20.53 -15.32
N MET A 299 32.15 -20.08 -14.79
CA MET A 299 33.42 -19.96 -15.53
C MET A 299 34.38 -21.16 -15.34
N VAL A 300 33.92 -22.26 -14.71
CA VAL A 300 34.71 -23.49 -14.51
C VAL A 300 34.06 -24.67 -15.23
#